data_AF-A0A1F9M867-F1
#
_entry.id   AF-A0A1F9M867-F1
#
_cell.length_a   1.000
_cell.length_b   1.000
_cell.length_c   1.000
_cell.angle_alpha   90.00
_cell.angle_beta   90.00
_cell.angle_gamma   90.00
#
_symmetry.space_group_name_H-M   'P 1'
#
loop_
_entity.id
_entity.type
_entity.pdbx_description
1 polymer ?
#
loop_
_entity_poly.entity_id
_entity_poly.type
_entity_poly.pdbx_seq_one_letter_code
_entity_poly.pdbx_strand_id
1 'polypeptide(L)'
;MAQVNALFSPETSPHSVDLQTFRLLCDTLSFYTLPGDETKERERGGYMPALLSPEEQARFQSLAQELKGHEAEFHSGLLASLSAGYRDLDETSVGSLVSRLRSGKKPSPPQKAENEILWQAMLILKLTEMFREEEREIFQGFLAISGKEAELFAAIRGEETGDEEEDEEEAQALRELAAATTQGGSAINLNRLARAWGRLFIRDAKAAAFPLLITNHEKLPEILAEVYEVLTGRLPVQLVSLTLPTQAESEADPAALAEKFKAATGASRERFKQLLLAVAASEAISAELLAELQEAGNDLNRAALPFLKRGLAEKALRFYAYEGVSFIDLFASLCGETRPATTTGTGILAVLS
;
A
#
# COMPACT_ATOMS: atom_id res chain seq x y z
N MET A 1 8.39 22.90 13.55
CA MET A 1 7.63 22.45 12.37
C MET A 1 7.11 21.07 12.69
N ALA A 2 5.81 20.86 12.51
CA ALA A 2 5.17 19.57 12.75
C ALA A 2 5.52 18.64 11.59
N GLN A 3 6.22 17.53 11.85
CA GLN A 3 6.54 16.56 10.81
C GLN A 3 5.48 15.47 10.77
N VAL A 4 4.85 15.27 9.61
CA VAL A 4 3.94 14.14 9.40
C VAL A 4 4.74 12.97 8.86
N ASN A 5 4.96 12.00 9.73
CA ASN A 5 5.60 10.72 9.41
C ASN A 5 4.50 9.71 9.08
N ALA A 6 4.58 9.14 7.87
CA ALA A 6 3.62 8.17 7.37
C ALA A 6 4.28 6.82 7.14
N LEU A 7 3.52 5.74 7.35
CA LEU A 7 3.93 4.39 6.99
C LEU A 7 2.99 3.80 5.93
N PHE A 8 3.57 3.28 4.86
CA PHE A 8 2.82 2.65 3.78
C PHE A 8 2.35 1.24 4.16
N SER A 9 1.10 0.94 3.83
CA SER A 9 0.41 -0.30 4.20
C SER A 9 -0.54 -0.77 3.10
N PRO A 10 -0.85 -2.08 3.02
CA PRO A 10 -0.23 -3.21 3.69
C PRO A 10 0.86 -3.87 2.83
N GLU A 11 1.51 -3.10 1.95
CA GLU A 11 2.54 -3.60 1.04
C GLU A 11 3.95 -3.50 1.65
N THR A 12 4.83 -4.42 1.24
CA THR A 12 6.28 -4.30 1.41
C THR A 12 6.89 -3.87 0.08
N SER A 13 7.93 -3.03 0.15
CA SER A 13 8.69 -2.57 -1.03
C SER A 13 7.81 -2.00 -2.16
N PRO A 14 6.89 -1.04 -1.87
CA PRO A 14 6.00 -0.46 -2.86
C PRO A 14 6.77 0.26 -3.97
N HIS A 15 6.19 0.27 -5.17
CA HIS A 15 6.83 0.91 -6.33
C HIS A 15 6.91 2.43 -6.10
N SER A 16 7.95 3.07 -6.67
CA SER A 16 8.18 4.50 -6.40
C SER A 16 7.04 5.39 -6.88
N VAL A 17 6.33 4.97 -7.93
CA VAL A 17 5.18 5.68 -8.50
C VAL A 17 4.02 5.71 -7.50
N ASP A 18 3.75 4.60 -6.80
CA ASP A 18 2.66 4.52 -5.81
C ASP A 18 2.89 5.47 -4.63
N LEU A 19 4.15 5.78 -4.32
CA LEU A 19 4.52 6.68 -3.23
C LEU A 19 4.48 8.17 -3.59
N GLN A 20 4.47 8.52 -4.88
CA GLN A 20 4.65 9.91 -5.32
C GLN A 20 3.55 10.83 -4.83
N THR A 21 2.28 10.43 -4.95
CA THR A 21 1.13 11.25 -4.53
C THR A 21 1.19 11.55 -3.04
N PHE A 22 1.59 10.58 -2.23
CA PHE A 22 1.69 10.75 -0.78
C PHE A 22 2.87 11.65 -0.36
N ARG A 23 3.95 11.70 -1.14
CA ARG A 23 5.10 12.58 -0.92
C ARG A 23 4.80 14.07 -1.14
N LEU A 24 3.69 14.39 -1.79
CA LEU A 24 3.21 15.77 -1.87
C LEU A 24 2.79 16.28 -0.47
N LEU A 25 2.18 15.39 0.31
CA LEU A 25 1.65 15.70 1.62
C LEU A 25 2.66 15.40 2.74
N CYS A 26 3.22 14.20 2.80
CA CYS A 26 4.03 13.72 3.93
C CYS A 26 5.45 14.31 3.91
N ASP A 27 6.04 14.53 5.09
CA ASP A 27 7.44 14.98 5.20
C ASP A 27 8.39 13.81 5.11
N THR A 28 8.05 12.73 5.82
CA THR A 28 8.74 11.45 5.72
C THR A 28 7.73 10.38 5.39
N LEU A 29 8.12 9.50 4.49
CA LEU A 29 7.34 8.35 4.11
C LEU A 29 8.21 7.10 4.24
N SER A 30 7.79 6.19 5.08
CA SER A 30 8.44 4.91 5.31
C SER A 30 7.59 3.76 4.81
N PHE A 31 8.23 2.63 4.58
CA PHE A 31 7.58 1.38 4.22
C PHE A 31 8.41 0.21 4.73
N TYR A 32 7.79 -0.96 4.82
CA TYR A 32 8.47 -2.17 5.24
C TYR A 32 9.23 -2.81 4.08
N THR A 33 10.43 -3.29 4.38
CA THR A 33 11.28 -4.07 3.47
C THR A 33 11.52 -5.45 4.08
N LEU A 34 11.60 -6.47 3.23
CA LEU A 34 11.88 -7.84 3.65
C LEU A 34 13.39 -8.16 3.52
N PRO A 35 13.89 -9.22 4.19
CA PRO A 35 15.29 -9.62 4.10
C PRO A 35 15.69 -9.92 2.64
N GLY A 36 16.74 -9.25 2.16
CA GLY A 36 17.27 -9.43 0.80
C GLY A 36 17.36 -8.14 -0.02
N ASP A 37 16.55 -7.12 0.32
CA ASP A 37 16.39 -5.91 -0.51
C ASP A 37 17.10 -4.66 0.08
N GLU A 38 18.06 -4.88 0.98
CA GLU A 38 18.49 -3.88 1.97
C GLU A 38 19.29 -2.67 1.44
N THR A 39 19.85 -2.72 0.22
CA THR A 39 20.82 -1.70 -0.22
C THR A 39 20.19 -0.51 -0.95
N LYS A 40 19.18 -0.71 -1.81
CA LYS A 40 18.55 0.39 -2.56
C LYS A 40 17.30 0.95 -1.89
N GLU A 41 16.64 0.15 -1.05
CA GLU A 41 15.34 0.52 -0.47
C GLU A 41 15.48 1.34 0.81
N ARG A 42 16.59 1.17 1.56
CA ARG A 42 16.89 1.99 2.74
C ARG A 42 17.03 3.48 2.42
N GLU A 43 17.61 3.80 1.27
CA GLU A 43 17.73 5.19 0.79
C GLU A 43 16.38 5.83 0.44
N ARG A 44 15.34 4.99 0.21
CA ARG A 44 13.99 5.45 -0.16
C ARG A 44 13.02 5.52 1.02
N GLY A 45 13.49 5.27 2.24
CA GLY A 45 12.66 5.24 3.46
C GLY A 45 12.24 3.84 3.90
N GLY A 46 12.71 2.79 3.21
CA GLY A 46 12.44 1.40 3.56
C GLY A 46 13.21 0.95 4.81
N TYR A 47 12.55 0.20 5.69
CA TYR A 47 13.22 -0.46 6.80
C TYR A 47 12.57 -1.79 7.17
N MET A 48 13.32 -2.63 7.88
CA MET A 48 12.81 -3.92 8.33
C MET A 48 12.22 -3.79 9.75
N PRO A 49 10.91 -4.05 9.94
CA PRO A 49 10.21 -3.82 11.21
C PRO A 49 10.54 -4.86 12.30
N ALA A 50 10.72 -6.11 11.90
CA ALA A 50 10.92 -7.23 12.83
C ALA A 50 12.13 -8.06 12.40
N LEU A 51 12.99 -8.38 13.36
CA LEU A 51 14.18 -9.18 13.13
C LEU A 51 13.88 -10.65 13.40
N LEU A 52 13.81 -11.46 12.35
CA LEU A 52 13.96 -12.90 12.48
C LEU A 52 15.36 -13.24 12.99
N SER A 53 15.55 -14.44 13.54
CA SER A 53 16.90 -14.92 13.85
C SER A 53 17.76 -14.99 12.57
N PRO A 54 19.08 -14.78 12.62
CA PRO A 54 19.93 -14.80 11.42
C PRO A 54 19.81 -16.10 10.60
N GLU A 55 19.61 -17.24 11.28
CA GLU A 55 19.35 -18.53 10.62
C GLU A 55 18.04 -18.54 9.84
N GLU A 56 16.97 -17.99 10.40
CA GLU A 56 15.65 -17.93 9.74
C GLU A 56 15.64 -16.91 8.61
N GLN A 57 16.39 -15.81 8.73
CA GLN A 57 16.61 -14.85 7.63
C GLN A 57 17.33 -15.51 6.46
N ALA A 58 18.43 -16.24 6.72
CA ALA A 58 19.18 -16.93 5.67
C ALA A 58 18.32 -18.00 4.97
N ARG A 59 17.49 -18.73 5.73
CA ARG A 59 16.54 -19.70 5.17
C ARG A 59 15.46 -19.02 4.33
N PHE A 60 14.91 -17.92 4.81
CA PHE A 60 13.93 -17.12 4.06
C PHE A 60 14.51 -16.63 2.74
N GLN A 61 15.75 -16.11 2.75
CA GLN A 61 16.43 -15.65 1.54
C GLN A 61 16.69 -16.79 0.55
N SER A 62 17.14 -17.96 1.02
CA SER A 62 17.31 -19.15 0.16
C SER A 62 16.00 -19.52 -0.50
N LEU A 63 14.91 -19.59 0.26
CA LEU A 63 13.59 -19.94 -0.27
C LEU A 63 13.08 -18.88 -1.26
N ALA A 64 13.24 -17.59 -0.95
CA ALA A 64 12.83 -16.53 -1.86
C ALA A 64 13.60 -16.58 -3.19
N GLN A 65 14.90 -16.94 -3.15
CA GLN A 65 15.70 -17.16 -4.35
C GLN A 65 15.27 -18.43 -5.12
N GLU A 66 14.97 -19.52 -4.42
CA GLU A 66 14.46 -20.75 -5.03
C GLU A 66 13.10 -20.53 -5.71
N LEU A 67 12.19 -19.79 -5.06
CA LEU A 67 10.89 -19.42 -5.62
C LEU A 67 11.05 -18.61 -6.90
N LYS A 68 11.96 -17.64 -6.91
CA LYS A 68 12.28 -16.85 -8.11
C LYS A 68 12.93 -17.69 -9.23
N GLY A 69 13.66 -18.76 -8.88
CA GLY A 69 14.32 -19.63 -9.85
C GLY A 69 13.42 -20.69 -10.49
N HIS A 70 12.26 -21.00 -9.89
CA HIS A 70 11.37 -22.11 -10.28
C HIS A 70 9.93 -21.65 -10.58
N GLU A 71 9.77 -20.38 -10.94
CA GLU A 71 8.54 -19.66 -11.25
C GLU A 71 7.43 -20.55 -11.91
N ALA A 72 7.72 -21.18 -13.05
CA ALA A 72 6.76 -21.99 -13.81
C ALA A 72 6.16 -23.21 -13.07
N GLU A 73 6.91 -23.88 -12.19
CA GLU A 73 6.43 -25.08 -11.47
C GLU A 73 5.54 -24.71 -10.28
N PHE A 74 5.82 -23.57 -9.64
CA PHE A 74 5.09 -23.09 -8.46
C PHE A 74 3.75 -22.43 -8.81
N HIS A 75 3.64 -21.79 -9.97
CA HIS A 75 2.39 -21.14 -10.44
C HIS A 75 1.21 -22.11 -10.58
N SER A 76 1.42 -23.40 -10.78
CA SER A 76 0.32 -24.35 -11.02
C SER A 76 -0.44 -24.76 -9.75
N GLY A 77 0.22 -24.76 -8.58
CA GLY A 77 -0.34 -25.29 -7.33
C GLY A 77 -0.42 -24.29 -6.19
N LEU A 78 0.56 -23.41 -6.05
CA LEU A 78 0.63 -22.43 -4.97
C LEU A 78 -0.41 -21.32 -5.18
N LEU A 79 -0.47 -20.81 -6.41
CA LEU A 79 -1.42 -19.78 -6.83
C LEU A 79 -2.87 -20.20 -6.63
N ALA A 80 -3.24 -21.40 -7.10
CA ALA A 80 -4.60 -21.91 -6.94
C ALA A 80 -5.02 -22.03 -5.46
N SER A 81 -4.08 -22.32 -4.55
CA SER A 81 -4.36 -22.41 -3.11
C SER A 81 -4.43 -21.06 -2.39
N LEU A 82 -3.74 -20.04 -2.90
CA LEU A 82 -3.74 -18.68 -2.34
C LEU A 82 -4.89 -17.84 -2.91
N SER A 83 -5.29 -18.08 -4.16
CA SER A 83 -6.32 -17.36 -4.90
C SER A 83 -7.72 -17.96 -4.84
N ALA A 84 -7.87 -19.23 -4.47
CA ALA A 84 -9.17 -19.82 -4.21
C ALA A 84 -9.82 -19.11 -3.01
N GLY A 85 -10.72 -18.17 -3.30
CA GLY A 85 -11.59 -17.46 -2.37
C GLY A 85 -12.64 -18.36 -1.71
N TYR A 86 -12.20 -19.47 -1.10
CA TYR A 86 -13.05 -20.28 -0.24
C TYR A 86 -12.97 -19.74 1.18
N ARG A 87 -14.14 -19.30 1.67
CA ARG A 87 -14.44 -19.15 3.10
C ARG A 87 -13.89 -20.38 3.83
N ASP A 88 -13.08 -20.18 4.87
CA ASP A 88 -12.54 -21.21 5.77
C ASP A 88 -11.46 -22.18 5.22
N LEU A 89 -10.49 -21.70 4.45
CA LEU A 89 -9.17 -22.36 4.45
C LEU A 89 -8.33 -21.81 5.60
N ASP A 90 -8.40 -22.53 6.72
CA ASP A 90 -7.64 -22.40 7.96
C ASP A 90 -6.16 -22.04 7.74
N GLU A 91 -5.56 -21.36 8.73
CA GLU A 91 -4.10 -21.15 8.90
C GLU A 91 -3.28 -22.46 8.72
N THR A 92 -3.93 -23.62 8.86
CA THR A 92 -3.39 -24.96 8.65
C THR A 92 -2.94 -25.25 7.21
N SER A 93 -3.54 -24.64 6.18
CA SER A 93 -3.17 -24.91 4.78
C SER A 93 -1.89 -24.17 4.37
N VAL A 94 -1.67 -22.95 4.86
CA VAL A 94 -0.36 -22.26 4.78
C VAL A 94 0.67 -23.01 5.63
N GLY A 95 0.30 -23.47 6.83
CA GLY A 95 1.13 -24.38 7.62
C GLY A 95 1.49 -25.68 6.90
N SER A 96 0.61 -26.22 6.05
CA SER A 96 0.87 -27.40 5.21
C SER A 96 1.88 -27.11 4.10
N LEU A 97 1.85 -25.91 3.53
CA LEU A 97 2.80 -25.44 2.53
C LEU A 97 4.17 -25.16 3.15
N VAL A 98 4.18 -24.47 4.30
CA VAL A 98 5.36 -24.20 5.11
C VAL A 98 6.00 -25.50 5.58
N SER A 99 5.20 -26.51 5.95
CA SER A 99 5.72 -27.84 6.35
C SER A 99 6.18 -28.69 5.17
N ARG A 100 5.62 -28.51 3.96
CA ARG A 100 6.13 -29.13 2.72
C ARG A 100 7.44 -28.50 2.26
N LEU A 101 7.59 -27.17 2.41
CA LEU A 101 8.82 -26.44 2.14
C LEU A 101 9.88 -26.71 3.23
N ARG A 102 9.46 -26.90 4.49
CA ARG A 102 10.31 -27.40 5.60
C ARG A 102 10.38 -28.92 5.56
N SER A 103 11.13 -29.48 4.63
CA SER A 103 11.53 -30.89 4.70
C SER A 103 12.13 -31.24 6.09
N GLY A 104 11.33 -31.89 6.95
CA GLY A 104 11.83 -32.80 8.00
C GLY A 104 12.10 -32.31 9.44
N LYS A 105 11.62 -31.14 9.93
CA LYS A 105 11.81 -30.78 11.36
C LYS A 105 10.51 -30.46 12.12
N LYS A 106 10.19 -31.31 13.12
CA LYS A 106 9.06 -31.17 14.05
C LYS A 106 9.10 -29.85 14.85
N PRO A 107 7.94 -29.26 15.19
CA PRO A 107 7.86 -28.05 15.99
C PRO A 107 8.34 -28.31 17.43
N SER A 108 9.04 -27.33 17.98
CA SER A 108 9.53 -27.26 19.38
C SER A 108 9.24 -25.82 19.90
N PRO A 109 9.65 -25.41 21.13
CA PRO A 109 8.93 -24.56 22.12
C PRO A 109 8.24 -23.25 21.63
N PRO A 110 7.34 -22.62 22.42
CA PRO A 110 6.47 -21.49 22.01
C PRO A 110 7.14 -20.30 21.30
N GLN A 111 8.40 -19.95 21.60
CA GLN A 111 9.14 -18.93 20.85
C GLN A 111 9.33 -19.28 19.36
N LYS A 112 9.39 -20.56 19.02
CA LYS A 112 9.44 -21.01 17.61
C LYS A 112 8.11 -20.87 16.91
N ALA A 113 6.98 -20.89 17.64
CA ALA A 113 5.66 -20.70 17.06
C ALA A 113 5.43 -19.24 16.65
N GLU A 114 5.87 -18.27 17.48
CA GLU A 114 5.79 -16.85 17.13
C GLU A 114 6.71 -16.49 15.96
N ASN A 115 7.96 -17.00 15.97
CA ASN A 115 8.87 -16.84 14.83
C ASN A 115 8.32 -17.50 13.57
N GLU A 116 7.60 -18.61 13.71
CA GLU A 116 6.95 -19.29 12.58
C GLU A 116 5.79 -18.50 12.00
N ILE A 117 4.93 -17.89 12.84
CA ILE A 117 3.87 -16.97 12.39
C ILE A 117 4.48 -15.76 11.67
N LEU A 118 5.55 -15.19 12.23
CA LEU A 118 6.24 -14.06 11.62
C LEU A 118 6.86 -14.44 10.27
N TRP A 119 7.52 -15.60 10.21
CA TRP A 119 8.11 -16.12 8.97
C TRP A 119 7.04 -16.38 7.91
N GLN A 120 5.88 -16.94 8.29
CA GLN A 120 4.73 -17.13 7.40
C GLN A 120 4.19 -15.81 6.87
N ALA A 121 4.04 -14.80 7.74
CA ALA A 121 3.62 -13.47 7.33
C ALA A 121 4.59 -12.85 6.32
N MET A 122 5.90 -12.94 6.57
CA MET A 122 6.92 -12.45 5.64
C MET A 122 6.90 -13.19 4.31
N LEU A 123 6.63 -14.50 4.30
CA LEU A 123 6.48 -15.27 3.06
C LEU A 123 5.26 -14.82 2.25
N ILE A 124 4.11 -14.61 2.90
CA ILE A 124 2.90 -14.10 2.23
C ILE A 124 3.19 -12.74 1.59
N LEU A 125 3.88 -11.85 2.32
CA LEU A 125 4.24 -10.53 1.82
C LEU A 125 5.21 -10.61 0.63
N LYS A 126 6.25 -11.45 0.69
CA LYS A 126 7.21 -11.61 -0.42
C LYS A 126 6.57 -12.22 -1.66
N LEU A 127 5.69 -13.20 -1.49
CA LEU A 127 4.91 -13.75 -2.61
C LEU A 127 4.05 -12.66 -3.25
N THR A 128 3.39 -11.83 -2.44
CA THR A 128 2.59 -10.71 -2.97
C THR A 128 3.45 -9.70 -3.72
N GLU A 129 4.65 -9.40 -3.22
CA GLU A 129 5.63 -8.54 -3.88
C GLU A 129 6.06 -9.11 -5.24
N MET A 130 6.41 -10.40 -5.30
CA MET A 130 6.76 -11.09 -6.55
C MET A 130 5.61 -11.03 -7.57
N PHE A 131 4.38 -11.34 -7.15
CA PHE A 131 3.21 -11.28 -8.05
C PHE A 131 2.98 -9.89 -8.63
N ARG A 132 3.19 -8.84 -7.83
CA ARG A 132 3.02 -7.47 -8.33
C ARG A 132 4.11 -7.07 -9.29
N GLU A 133 5.34 -7.53 -9.07
CA GLU A 133 6.43 -7.31 -10.02
C GLU A 133 6.10 -8.00 -11.35
N GLU A 134 5.68 -9.28 -11.29
CA GLU A 134 5.26 -10.05 -12.47
C GLU A 134 4.07 -9.41 -13.20
N GLU A 135 3.00 -9.04 -12.49
CA GLU A 135 1.85 -8.34 -13.06
C GLU A 135 2.27 -7.04 -13.77
N ARG A 136 3.22 -6.31 -13.19
CA ARG A 136 3.76 -5.07 -13.78
C ARG A 136 4.62 -5.35 -15.00
N GLU A 137 5.48 -6.38 -14.96
CA GLU A 137 6.30 -6.79 -16.10
C GLU A 137 5.42 -7.26 -17.27
N ILE A 138 4.38 -8.04 -16.97
CA ILE A 138 3.36 -8.46 -17.95
C ILE A 138 2.67 -7.24 -18.54
N PHE A 139 2.25 -6.28 -17.71
CA PHE A 139 1.58 -5.07 -18.17
C PHE A 139 2.49 -4.19 -19.03
N GLN A 140 3.74 -4.00 -18.63
CA GLN A 140 4.73 -3.29 -19.44
C GLN A 140 4.99 -4.01 -20.77
N GLY A 141 5.07 -5.34 -20.75
CA GLY A 141 5.16 -6.17 -21.94
C GLY A 141 3.97 -6.00 -22.87
N PHE A 142 2.76 -5.97 -22.31
CA PHE A 142 1.52 -5.73 -23.05
C PHE A 142 1.53 -4.34 -23.70
N LEU A 143 1.83 -3.28 -22.95
CA LEU A 143 1.94 -1.91 -23.47
C LEU A 143 2.98 -1.80 -24.59
N ALA A 144 4.13 -2.47 -24.45
CA ALA A 144 5.17 -2.49 -25.48
C ALA A 144 4.72 -3.24 -26.75
N ILE A 145 3.93 -4.31 -26.61
CA ILE A 145 3.35 -5.03 -27.76
C ILE A 145 2.31 -4.15 -28.44
N SER A 146 1.38 -3.56 -27.68
CA SER A 146 0.36 -2.65 -28.23
C SER A 146 0.97 -1.45 -28.95
N GLY A 147 2.07 -0.89 -28.43
CA GLY A 147 2.82 0.17 -29.10
C GLY A 147 3.39 -0.28 -30.45
N LYS A 148 4.03 -1.46 -30.50
CA LYS A 148 4.54 -2.04 -31.76
C LYS A 148 3.43 -2.40 -32.74
N GLU A 149 2.29 -2.86 -32.24
CA GLU A 149 1.12 -3.17 -33.05
C GLU A 149 0.59 -1.89 -33.72
N ALA A 150 0.45 -0.79 -32.97
CA ALA A 150 0.08 0.52 -33.52
C ALA A 150 1.09 1.01 -34.57
N GLU A 151 2.40 0.91 -34.31
CA GLU A 151 3.45 1.25 -35.27
C GLU A 151 3.36 0.40 -36.56
N LEU A 152 3.11 -0.91 -36.43
CA LEU A 152 2.95 -1.82 -37.56
C LEU A 152 1.68 -1.52 -38.36
N PHE A 153 0.56 -1.20 -37.70
CA PHE A 153 -0.68 -0.80 -38.39
C PHE A 153 -0.49 0.50 -39.16
N ALA A 154 0.15 1.52 -38.56
CA ALA A 154 0.49 2.76 -39.24
C ALA A 154 1.38 2.49 -40.48
N ALA A 155 2.39 1.61 -40.34
CA ALA A 155 3.27 1.24 -41.44
C ALA A 155 2.55 0.47 -42.57
N ILE A 156 1.55 -0.37 -42.25
CA ILE A 156 0.77 -1.13 -43.25
C ILE A 156 -0.24 -0.23 -43.98
N ARG A 157 -0.86 0.73 -43.29
CA ARG A 157 -1.80 1.69 -43.91
C ARG A 157 -1.11 2.66 -44.88
N GLY A 158 0.22 2.80 -44.78
CA GLY A 158 0.99 3.69 -45.64
C GLY A 158 0.72 5.18 -45.38
N GLU A 159 0.18 5.51 -44.21
CA GLU A 159 -0.11 6.87 -43.77
C GLU A 159 1.18 7.57 -43.33
N GLU A 160 1.86 8.20 -44.30
CA GLU A 160 2.48 9.49 -44.04
C GLU A 160 1.36 10.54 -44.13
N THR A 161 0.94 11.08 -42.99
CA THR A 161 0.09 12.27 -42.79
C THR A 161 -1.40 12.13 -43.16
N GLY A 162 -2.30 12.27 -42.18
CA GLY A 162 -3.73 12.36 -42.44
C GLY A 162 -4.59 12.62 -41.22
N ASP A 163 -4.90 11.58 -40.46
CA ASP A 163 -5.98 11.61 -39.46
C ASP A 163 -5.47 11.02 -38.13
N GLU A 164 -4.67 11.80 -37.39
CA GLU A 164 -4.01 11.38 -36.14
C GLU A 164 -4.95 11.37 -34.91
N GLU A 165 -6.15 11.97 -34.99
CA GLU A 165 -7.01 12.19 -33.81
C GLU A 165 -7.94 11.01 -33.44
N GLU A 166 -8.38 10.19 -34.40
CA GLU A 166 -9.27 9.04 -34.12
C GLU A 166 -8.50 7.79 -33.63
N ASP A 167 -7.28 7.56 -34.14
CA ASP A 167 -6.47 6.39 -33.77
C ASP A 167 -5.82 6.52 -32.37
N GLU A 168 -5.56 7.73 -31.86
CA GLU A 168 -5.08 7.95 -30.49
C GLU A 168 -6.17 7.69 -29.44
N GLU A 169 -7.43 8.08 -29.70
CA GLU A 169 -8.55 7.82 -28.79
C GLU A 169 -8.84 6.32 -28.66
N GLU A 170 -8.74 5.55 -29.74
CA GLU A 170 -9.00 4.10 -29.72
C GLU A 170 -7.86 3.33 -29.02
N ALA A 171 -6.60 3.72 -29.26
CA ALA A 171 -5.44 3.19 -28.54
C ALA A 171 -5.46 3.57 -27.05
N GLN A 172 -5.92 4.77 -26.72
CA GLN A 172 -6.08 5.22 -25.35
C GLN A 172 -7.23 4.49 -24.64
N ALA A 173 -8.36 4.26 -25.32
CA ALA A 173 -9.46 3.44 -24.79
C ALA A 173 -9.03 2.00 -24.51
N LEU A 174 -8.19 1.39 -25.37
CA LEU A 174 -7.62 0.06 -25.12
C LEU A 174 -6.64 0.04 -23.93
N ARG A 175 -5.83 1.08 -23.76
CA ARG A 175 -4.94 1.24 -22.58
C ARG A 175 -5.76 1.44 -21.31
N GLU A 176 -6.82 2.23 -21.35
CA GLU A 176 -7.72 2.46 -20.22
C GLU A 176 -8.53 1.21 -19.86
N LEU A 177 -8.98 0.44 -20.85
CA LEU A 177 -9.68 -0.84 -20.62
C LEU A 177 -8.74 -1.91 -20.04
N ALA A 178 -7.48 -1.95 -20.50
CA ALA A 178 -6.44 -2.81 -19.95
C ALA A 178 -6.03 -2.40 -18.52
N ALA A 179 -5.97 -1.10 -18.23
CA ALA A 179 -5.73 -0.57 -16.88
C ALA A 179 -6.92 -0.84 -15.94
N ALA A 180 -8.15 -0.75 -16.43
CA ALA A 180 -9.37 -1.03 -15.65
C ALA A 180 -9.55 -2.52 -15.35
N THR A 181 -9.12 -3.41 -16.25
CA THR A 181 -9.18 -4.88 -16.04
C THR A 181 -8.08 -5.41 -15.11
N THR A 182 -6.97 -4.69 -14.95
CA THR A 182 -5.86 -5.07 -14.05
C THR A 182 -5.99 -4.49 -12.63
N GLN A 183 -6.77 -3.41 -12.42
CA GLN A 183 -7.08 -2.88 -11.08
C GLN A 183 -7.93 -3.83 -10.20
N GLY A 184 -8.44 -4.92 -10.79
CA GLY A 184 -9.45 -5.79 -10.20
C GLY A 184 -8.94 -7.15 -9.73
N GLY A 185 -7.91 -7.21 -8.90
CA GLY A 185 -7.71 -8.36 -8.00
C GLY A 185 -6.30 -8.90 -7.99
N SER A 186 -5.50 -8.42 -7.04
CA SER A 186 -4.38 -9.22 -6.53
C SER A 186 -4.90 -10.64 -6.25
N ALA A 187 -4.27 -11.65 -6.84
CA ALA A 187 -4.60 -13.05 -6.61
C ALA A 187 -4.60 -13.43 -5.11
N ILE A 188 -4.00 -12.60 -4.26
CA ILE A 188 -3.96 -12.75 -2.81
C ILE A 188 -5.08 -11.92 -2.16
N ASN A 189 -5.89 -12.59 -1.34
CA ASN A 189 -6.95 -11.97 -0.55
C ASN A 189 -6.38 -10.82 0.32
N LEU A 190 -6.87 -9.59 0.12
CA LEU A 190 -6.44 -8.40 0.85
C LEU A 190 -6.50 -8.57 2.38
N ASN A 191 -7.45 -9.34 2.92
CA ASN A 191 -7.50 -9.65 4.34
C ASN A 191 -6.25 -10.43 4.82
N ARG A 192 -5.77 -11.38 4.00
CA ARG A 192 -4.55 -12.14 4.30
C ARG A 192 -3.33 -11.24 4.24
N LEU A 193 -3.26 -10.35 3.24
CA LEU A 193 -2.19 -9.36 3.12
C LEU A 193 -2.18 -8.40 4.33
N ALA A 194 -3.33 -7.83 4.68
CA ALA A 194 -3.48 -6.94 5.83
C ALA A 194 -3.13 -7.63 7.17
N ARG A 195 -3.51 -8.91 7.34
CA ARG A 195 -3.09 -9.71 8.51
C ARG A 195 -1.58 -9.94 8.52
N ALA A 196 -0.98 -10.36 7.41
CA ALA A 196 0.46 -10.60 7.33
C ALA A 196 1.26 -9.32 7.63
N TRP A 197 0.87 -8.20 7.03
CA TRP A 197 1.47 -6.90 7.33
C TRP A 197 1.24 -6.48 8.78
N GLY A 198 0.02 -6.69 9.31
CA GLY A 198 -0.32 -6.43 10.70
C GLY A 198 0.57 -7.18 11.69
N ARG A 199 0.91 -8.45 11.41
CA ARG A 199 1.84 -9.24 12.24
C ARG A 199 3.24 -8.61 12.32
N LEU A 200 3.71 -7.95 11.25
CA LEU A 200 4.94 -7.16 11.28
C LEU A 200 4.76 -5.88 12.09
N PHE A 201 3.66 -5.15 11.84
CA PHE A 201 3.38 -3.87 12.48
C PHE A 201 3.28 -3.97 14.00
N ILE A 202 2.59 -4.97 14.53
CA ILE A 202 2.44 -5.19 15.99
C ILE A 202 3.79 -5.43 16.68
N ARG A 203 4.77 -6.00 15.94
CA ARG A 203 6.10 -6.35 16.43
C ARG A 203 7.14 -5.26 16.19
N ASP A 204 6.81 -4.22 15.44
CA ASP A 204 7.71 -3.11 15.16
C ASP A 204 7.77 -2.14 16.35
N ALA A 205 8.95 -2.02 16.96
CA ALA A 205 9.18 -1.04 18.02
C ALA A 205 9.02 0.42 17.55
N LYS A 206 9.12 0.67 16.23
CA LYS A 206 8.94 1.99 15.63
C LYS A 206 7.50 2.26 15.20
N ALA A 207 6.58 1.29 15.24
CA ALA A 207 5.19 1.46 14.80
C ALA A 207 4.50 2.67 15.46
N ALA A 208 4.75 2.89 16.76
CA ALA A 208 4.18 4.00 17.51
C ALA A 208 4.66 5.39 17.04
N ALA A 209 5.74 5.47 16.26
CA ALA A 209 6.25 6.73 15.71
C ALA A 209 5.48 7.19 14.46
N PHE A 210 4.56 6.37 13.93
CA PHE A 210 3.78 6.65 12.72
C PHE A 210 2.31 6.89 13.09
N PRO A 211 1.90 8.15 13.32
CA PRO A 211 0.50 8.49 13.60
C PRO A 211 -0.42 8.29 12.38
N LEU A 212 0.16 8.21 11.18
CA LEU A 212 -0.54 8.11 9.91
C LEU A 212 -0.12 6.84 9.17
N LEU A 213 -1.10 6.00 8.84
CA LEU A 213 -0.94 4.95 7.83
C LEU A 213 -1.48 5.44 6.50
N ILE A 214 -0.82 5.05 5.42
CA ILE A 214 -1.26 5.37 4.06
C ILE A 214 -1.39 4.11 3.22
N THR A 215 -2.30 4.12 2.26
CA THR A 215 -2.55 2.98 1.37
C THR A 215 -3.11 3.39 0.01
N ASN A 216 -2.77 2.63 -1.02
CA ASN A 216 -3.39 2.63 -2.35
C ASN A 216 -4.50 1.57 -2.49
N HIS A 217 -4.82 0.84 -1.42
CA HIS A 217 -5.88 -0.18 -1.43
C HIS A 217 -7.21 0.38 -0.94
N GLU A 218 -8.11 0.66 -1.88
CA GLU A 218 -9.44 1.23 -1.61
C GLU A 218 -10.31 0.41 -0.64
N LYS A 219 -10.09 -0.91 -0.57
CA LYS A 219 -10.85 -1.83 0.30
C LYS A 219 -10.26 -2.01 1.70
N LEU A 220 -9.05 -1.49 1.96
CA LEU A 220 -8.44 -1.62 3.28
C LEU A 220 -9.22 -0.88 4.39
N PRO A 221 -9.80 0.31 4.16
CA PRO A 221 -10.65 1.00 5.14
C PRO A 221 -11.83 0.15 5.59
N GLU A 222 -12.47 -0.58 4.67
CA GLU A 222 -13.63 -1.42 4.98
C GLU A 222 -13.22 -2.55 5.94
N ILE A 223 -12.12 -3.24 5.63
CA ILE A 223 -11.57 -4.31 6.49
C ILE A 223 -11.26 -3.78 7.90
N LEU A 224 -10.62 -2.62 8.00
CA LEU A 224 -10.26 -2.04 9.29
C LEU A 224 -11.48 -1.44 10.02
N ALA A 225 -12.47 -0.93 9.29
CA ALA A 225 -13.73 -0.44 9.85
C ALA A 225 -14.52 -1.57 10.50
N GLU A 226 -14.61 -2.74 9.87
CA GLU A 226 -15.26 -3.93 10.44
C GLU A 226 -14.61 -4.32 11.78
N VAL A 227 -13.27 -4.35 11.84
CA VAL A 227 -12.55 -4.65 13.08
C VAL A 227 -12.78 -3.59 14.15
N TYR A 228 -12.74 -2.31 13.76
CA TYR A 228 -13.00 -1.20 14.69
C TYR A 228 -14.42 -1.23 15.26
N GLU A 229 -15.41 -1.54 14.43
CA GLU A 229 -16.82 -1.67 14.84
C GLU A 229 -16.99 -2.83 15.82
N VAL A 230 -16.35 -3.97 15.60
CA VAL A 230 -16.35 -5.09 16.54
C VAL A 230 -15.74 -4.71 17.89
N LEU A 231 -14.67 -3.91 17.89
CA LEU A 231 -13.97 -3.49 19.11
C LEU A 231 -14.72 -2.42 19.91
N THR A 232 -15.37 -1.48 19.22
CA THR A 232 -15.88 -0.23 19.84
C THR A 232 -17.39 -0.05 19.73
N GLY A 233 -18.05 -0.80 18.86
CA GLY A 233 -19.46 -0.60 18.47
C GLY A 233 -19.69 0.68 17.65
N ARG A 234 -18.63 1.29 17.08
CA ARG A 234 -18.70 2.54 16.31
C ARG A 234 -18.04 2.36 14.94
N LEU A 235 -18.41 3.22 14.00
CA LEU A 235 -17.75 3.33 12.69
C LEU A 235 -16.62 4.35 12.74
N PRO A 236 -15.55 4.18 11.94
CA PRO A 236 -14.50 5.19 11.83
C PRO A 236 -15.05 6.50 11.24
N VAL A 237 -14.48 7.62 11.66
CA VAL A 237 -14.91 8.95 11.22
C VAL A 237 -14.11 9.35 9.98
N GLN A 238 -14.78 9.65 8.88
CA GLN A 238 -14.13 10.28 7.73
C GLN A 238 -13.83 11.75 8.06
N LEU A 239 -12.55 12.10 8.10
CA LEU A 239 -12.08 13.43 8.47
C LEU A 239 -12.26 14.41 7.31
N VAL A 240 -11.61 14.12 6.18
CA VAL A 240 -11.53 14.99 5.01
C VAL A 240 -11.16 14.20 3.75
N SER A 241 -11.44 14.76 2.58
CA SER A 241 -11.00 14.25 1.28
C SER A 241 -10.16 15.32 0.59
N LEU A 242 -8.94 14.97 0.18
CA LEU A 242 -8.05 15.85 -0.56
C LEU A 242 -7.98 15.40 -2.02
N THR A 243 -8.12 16.32 -2.96
CA THR A 243 -7.85 16.04 -4.37
C THR A 243 -6.41 16.41 -4.65
N LEU A 244 -5.58 15.40 -4.93
CA LEU A 244 -4.16 15.60 -5.21
C LEU A 244 -3.88 15.37 -6.69
N PRO A 245 -3.00 16.18 -7.30
CA PRO A 245 -2.58 15.93 -8.67
C PRO A 245 -1.83 14.60 -8.71
N THR A 246 -2.25 13.71 -9.60
CA THR A 246 -1.44 12.53 -9.92
C THR A 246 -0.63 12.78 -11.18
N GLN A 247 0.54 12.15 -11.28
CA GLN A 247 1.41 12.35 -12.43
C GLN A 247 0.80 11.66 -13.64
N ALA A 248 0.66 12.38 -14.75
CA ALA A 248 0.50 11.75 -16.06
C ALA A 248 1.88 11.22 -16.50
N GLU A 249 1.92 10.05 -17.13
CA GLU A 249 3.15 9.37 -17.56
C GLU A 249 4.03 10.20 -18.53
N SER A 250 3.54 11.35 -19.01
CA SER A 250 4.15 12.19 -20.05
C SER A 250 4.90 13.44 -19.54
N GLU A 251 4.83 13.80 -18.25
CA GLU A 251 5.54 15.01 -17.77
C GLU A 251 7.04 14.78 -17.48
N ALA A 252 7.89 15.56 -18.16
CA ALA A 252 9.34 15.40 -18.21
C ALA A 252 10.13 15.71 -16.91
N ASP A 253 9.51 16.23 -15.84
CA ASP A 253 10.18 16.43 -14.54
C ASP A 253 9.22 16.36 -13.33
N PRO A 254 9.04 15.17 -12.74
CA PRO A 254 8.12 14.96 -11.62
C PRO A 254 8.58 15.63 -10.32
N ALA A 255 9.88 15.85 -10.15
CA ALA A 255 10.42 16.49 -8.95
C ALA A 255 10.12 17.99 -8.96
N ALA A 256 10.24 18.64 -10.13
CA ALA A 256 9.92 20.05 -10.27
C ALA A 256 8.44 20.36 -10.01
N LEU A 257 7.51 19.49 -10.43
CA LEU A 257 6.07 19.67 -10.13
C LEU A 257 5.82 19.55 -8.63
N ALA A 258 6.39 18.53 -7.99
CA ALA A 258 6.24 18.33 -6.55
C ALA A 258 6.76 19.53 -5.74
N GLU A 259 7.89 20.10 -6.11
CA GLU A 259 8.44 21.29 -5.45
C GLU A 259 7.58 22.55 -5.70
N LYS A 260 7.08 22.75 -6.92
CA LYS A 260 6.14 23.85 -7.22
C LYS A 260 4.85 23.71 -6.41
N PHE A 261 4.30 22.50 -6.31
CA PHE A 261 3.12 22.21 -5.51
C PHE A 261 3.38 22.52 -4.03
N LYS A 262 4.48 22.01 -3.45
CA LYS A 262 4.84 22.25 -2.05
C LYS A 262 5.08 23.73 -1.75
N ALA A 263 5.71 24.46 -2.66
CA ALA A 263 5.93 25.90 -2.50
C ALA A 263 4.61 26.68 -2.53
N ALA A 264 3.71 26.36 -3.47
CA ALA A 264 2.42 27.03 -3.61
C ALA A 264 1.44 26.72 -2.47
N THR A 265 1.48 25.50 -1.93
CA THR A 265 0.56 25.02 -0.89
C THR A 265 1.12 25.09 0.52
N GLY A 266 2.35 25.59 0.71
CA GLY A 266 3.11 25.45 1.95
C GLY A 266 2.38 25.84 3.23
N ALA A 267 1.71 26.99 3.24
CA ALA A 267 0.96 27.48 4.42
C ALA A 267 -0.27 26.62 4.74
N SER A 268 -1.11 26.33 3.74
CA SER A 268 -2.30 25.47 3.90
C SER A 268 -1.91 24.05 4.29
N ARG A 269 -0.83 23.52 3.70
CA ARG A 269 -0.28 22.20 3.99
C ARG A 269 0.21 22.11 5.43
N GLU A 270 0.95 23.10 5.92
CA GLU A 270 1.43 23.11 7.31
C GLU A 270 0.27 23.20 8.31
N ARG A 271 -0.72 24.06 8.07
CA ARG A 271 -1.93 24.16 8.92
C ARG A 271 -2.68 22.83 8.96
N PHE A 272 -2.88 22.20 7.80
CA PHE A 272 -3.53 20.89 7.70
C PHE A 272 -2.77 19.81 8.48
N LYS A 273 -1.44 19.75 8.32
CA LYS A 273 -0.58 18.79 9.04
C LYS A 273 -0.67 18.94 10.55
N GLN A 274 -0.64 20.17 11.05
CA GLN A 274 -0.73 20.45 12.49
C GLN A 274 -2.05 19.95 13.07
N LEU A 275 -3.17 20.22 12.37
CA LEU A 275 -4.49 19.73 12.78
C LEU A 275 -4.60 18.21 12.68
N LEU A 276 -4.00 17.60 11.66
CA LEU A 276 -3.97 16.13 11.51
C LEU A 276 -3.23 15.46 12.67
N LEU A 277 -2.08 16.00 13.08
CA LEU A 277 -1.35 15.49 14.25
C LEU A 277 -2.09 15.76 15.56
N ALA A 278 -2.80 16.88 15.68
CA ALA A 278 -3.66 17.15 16.83
C ALA A 278 -4.79 16.12 16.96
N VAL A 279 -5.40 15.71 15.83
CA VAL A 279 -6.38 14.61 15.80
C VAL A 279 -5.74 13.29 16.22
N ALA A 280 -4.56 12.95 15.68
CA ALA A 280 -3.88 11.69 16.02
C ALA A 280 -3.51 11.60 17.51
N ALA A 281 -3.14 12.73 18.11
CA ALA A 281 -2.81 12.83 19.53
C ALA A 281 -4.04 12.85 20.45
N SER A 282 -5.24 13.11 19.91
CA SER A 282 -6.47 13.18 20.70
C SER A 282 -7.07 11.79 20.90
N GLU A 283 -7.63 11.53 22.07
CA GLU A 283 -8.43 10.33 22.34
C GLU A 283 -9.86 10.45 21.79
N ALA A 284 -10.37 11.67 21.74
CA ALA A 284 -11.69 11.98 21.22
C ALA A 284 -11.64 13.19 20.28
N ILE A 285 -12.36 13.13 19.16
CA ILE A 285 -12.32 14.18 18.15
C ILE A 285 -13.44 15.18 18.45
N SER A 286 -13.07 16.38 18.89
CA SER A 286 -14.04 17.44 19.10
C SER A 286 -14.62 17.94 17.77
N ALA A 287 -15.89 18.38 17.80
CA ALA A 287 -16.54 18.94 16.62
C ALA A 287 -15.81 20.20 16.10
N GLU A 288 -15.22 20.99 17.00
CA GLU A 288 -14.42 22.16 16.66
C GLU A 288 -13.14 21.77 15.90
N LEU A 289 -12.39 20.79 16.40
CA LEU A 289 -11.17 20.31 15.75
C LEU A 289 -11.46 19.69 14.38
N LEU A 290 -12.56 18.93 14.28
CA LEU A 290 -13.01 18.36 13.00
C LEU A 290 -13.37 19.46 11.99
N ALA A 291 -14.10 20.49 12.41
CA ALA A 291 -14.48 21.61 11.55
C ALA A 291 -13.24 22.40 11.07
N GLU A 292 -12.28 22.66 11.96
CA GLU A 292 -11.01 23.31 11.61
C GLU A 292 -10.20 22.47 10.62
N LEU A 293 -10.13 21.15 10.82
CA LEU A 293 -9.42 20.24 9.92
C LEU A 293 -10.08 20.22 8.53
N GLN A 294 -11.41 20.19 8.47
CA GLN A 294 -12.17 20.22 7.22
C GLN A 294 -11.98 21.55 6.49
N GLU A 295 -11.99 22.67 7.20
CA GLU A 295 -11.68 23.99 6.64
C GLU A 295 -10.26 24.01 6.05
N ALA A 296 -9.26 23.57 6.82
CA ALA A 296 -7.87 23.53 6.35
C ALA A 296 -7.67 22.60 5.14
N GLY A 297 -8.37 21.46 5.09
CA GLY A 297 -8.34 20.57 3.93
C GLY A 297 -9.02 21.17 2.70
N ASN A 298 -10.13 21.90 2.88
CA ASN A 298 -10.79 22.63 1.80
C ASN A 298 -9.90 23.74 1.24
N ASP A 299 -9.18 24.48 2.11
CA ASP A 299 -8.22 25.48 1.69
C ASP A 299 -7.03 24.87 0.93
N LEU A 300 -6.57 23.69 1.35
CA LEU A 300 -5.55 22.93 0.63
C LEU A 300 -6.05 22.49 -0.76
N ASN A 301 -7.28 21.99 -0.86
CA ASN A 301 -7.90 21.64 -2.14
C ASN A 301 -8.00 22.85 -3.06
N ARG A 302 -8.44 24.01 -2.55
CA ARG A 302 -8.49 25.26 -3.34
C ARG A 302 -7.11 25.68 -3.84
N ALA A 303 -6.08 25.54 -3.01
CA ALA A 303 -4.70 25.84 -3.39
C ALA A 303 -4.14 24.82 -4.41
N ALA A 304 -4.65 23.59 -4.42
CA ALA A 304 -4.28 22.54 -5.37
C ALA A 304 -4.96 22.68 -6.76
N LEU A 305 -6.11 23.37 -6.86
CA LEU A 305 -6.87 23.52 -8.12
C LEU A 305 -6.04 23.94 -9.35
N PRO A 306 -5.08 24.90 -9.27
CA PRO A 306 -4.28 25.28 -10.45
C PRO A 306 -3.45 24.14 -11.03
N PHE A 307 -3.15 23.12 -10.24
CA PHE A 307 -2.37 21.95 -10.64
C PHE A 307 -3.26 20.84 -11.25
N LEU A 308 -4.56 20.81 -10.91
CA LEU A 308 -5.51 19.82 -11.41
C LEU A 308 -6.03 20.16 -12.81
N LYS A 309 -6.13 21.46 -13.15
CA LYS A 309 -6.69 21.96 -14.43
C LYS A 309 -5.87 21.63 -15.70
N ARG A 310 -4.83 20.80 -15.63
CA ARG A 310 -3.92 20.48 -16.75
C ARG A 310 -4.10 19.09 -17.36
N GLY A 311 -5.24 18.43 -17.13
CA GLY A 311 -5.49 17.09 -17.69
C GLY A 311 -4.74 15.96 -16.96
N LEU A 312 -4.28 16.23 -15.74
CA LEU A 312 -3.73 15.21 -14.86
C LEU A 312 -4.87 14.40 -14.26
N ALA A 313 -4.74 13.06 -14.21
CA ALA A 313 -5.72 12.23 -13.54
C ALA A 313 -5.90 12.67 -12.08
N GLU A 314 -7.15 12.76 -11.64
CA GLU A 314 -7.49 13.17 -10.28
C GLU A 314 -7.63 11.91 -9.42
N LYS A 315 -6.87 11.84 -8.31
CA LYS A 315 -7.14 10.86 -7.25
C LYS A 315 -7.50 11.59 -5.97
N ALA A 316 -8.47 11.02 -5.26
CA ALA A 316 -8.93 11.52 -3.98
C ALA A 316 -8.21 10.76 -2.86
N LEU A 317 -7.51 11.51 -2.00
CA LEU A 317 -6.92 11.00 -0.77
C LEU A 317 -7.90 11.23 0.39
N ARG A 318 -8.55 10.17 0.85
CA ARG A 318 -9.54 10.20 1.94
C ARG A 318 -8.90 9.84 3.27
N PHE A 319 -9.21 10.60 4.32
CA PHE A 319 -8.68 10.38 5.66
C PHE A 319 -9.75 9.82 6.58
N TYR A 320 -9.45 8.72 7.27
CA TYR A 320 -10.30 8.06 8.24
C TYR A 320 -9.63 8.04 9.60
N ALA A 321 -10.38 8.32 10.65
CA ALA A 321 -9.93 8.27 12.04
C ALA A 321 -10.62 7.15 12.80
N TYR A 322 -9.79 6.39 13.52
CA TYR A 322 -10.21 5.33 14.44
C TYR A 322 -10.13 5.87 15.87
N GLU A 323 -11.14 6.65 16.25
CA GLU A 323 -11.17 7.41 17.51
C GLU A 323 -10.96 6.49 18.73
N GLY A 324 -10.00 6.84 19.58
CA GLY A 324 -9.69 6.12 20.82
C GLY A 324 -9.06 4.74 20.65
N VAL A 325 -8.71 4.33 19.42
CA VAL A 325 -8.08 3.03 19.15
C VAL A 325 -6.82 3.22 18.32
N SER A 326 -5.71 2.68 18.83
CA SER A 326 -4.44 2.71 18.11
C SER A 326 -4.44 1.69 16.96
N PHE A 327 -3.60 1.92 15.94
CA PHE A 327 -3.42 0.90 14.90
C PHE A 327 -2.85 -0.41 15.44
N ILE A 328 -2.07 -0.37 16.52
CA ILE A 328 -1.53 -1.59 17.13
C ILE A 328 -2.68 -2.46 17.64
N ASP A 329 -3.68 -1.85 18.30
CA ASP A 329 -4.86 -2.57 18.81
C ASP A 329 -5.76 -3.07 17.66
N LEU A 330 -5.95 -2.26 16.61
CA LEU A 330 -6.69 -2.67 15.41
C LEU A 330 -6.05 -3.88 14.72
N PHE A 331 -4.75 -3.83 14.45
CA PHE A 331 -4.05 -4.94 13.82
C PHE A 331 -3.95 -6.15 14.75
N ALA A 332 -3.78 -5.96 16.06
CA ALA A 332 -3.81 -7.06 17.02
C ALA A 332 -5.15 -7.82 16.94
N SER A 333 -6.27 -7.08 16.93
CA SER A 333 -7.61 -7.68 16.76
C SER A 333 -7.78 -8.35 15.39
N LEU A 334 -7.36 -7.70 14.30
CA LEU A 334 -7.40 -8.28 12.95
C LEU A 334 -6.61 -9.59 12.85
N CYS A 335 -5.49 -9.69 13.60
CA CYS A 335 -4.63 -10.85 13.70
C CYS A 335 -5.08 -11.87 14.77
N GLY A 336 -6.17 -11.61 15.50
CA GLY A 336 -6.61 -12.47 16.61
C GLY A 336 -5.64 -12.54 17.79
N GLU A 337 -4.75 -11.56 17.95
CA GLU A 337 -3.86 -11.44 19.12
C GLU A 337 -4.61 -10.73 20.26
N THR A 338 -4.78 -11.42 21.40
CA THR A 338 -5.33 -10.79 22.60
C THR A 338 -4.24 -9.99 23.31
N ARG A 339 -4.29 -8.66 23.20
CA ARG A 339 -3.40 -7.74 23.91
C ARG A 339 -4.23 -6.82 24.81
N PRO A 340 -3.76 -6.48 26.04
CA PRO A 340 -4.39 -5.40 26.79
C PRO A 340 -4.31 -4.12 25.96
N ALA A 341 -5.46 -3.46 25.77
CA ALA A 341 -5.54 -2.23 24.99
C ALA A 341 -4.52 -1.22 25.52
N THR A 342 -3.57 -0.83 24.67
CA THR A 342 -2.64 0.24 25.00
C THR A 342 -3.31 1.55 24.60
N THR A 343 -4.17 2.06 25.47
CA THR A 343 -4.79 3.38 25.27
C THR A 343 -3.69 4.43 25.19
N THR A 344 -3.55 5.05 24.01
CA THR A 344 -3.09 6.44 23.81
C THR A 344 -3.01 6.73 22.31
N GLY A 345 -4.09 7.25 21.74
CA GLY A 345 -4.08 7.88 20.41
C GLY A 345 -5.13 7.37 19.43
N THR A 346 -5.48 8.24 18.49
CA THR A 346 -6.38 7.96 17.37
C THR A 346 -5.56 7.55 16.15
N GLY A 347 -5.75 6.34 15.64
CA GLY A 347 -5.15 5.93 14.37
C GLY A 347 -5.75 6.69 13.20
N ILE A 348 -4.93 7.27 12.32
CA ILE A 348 -5.38 7.93 11.09
C ILE A 348 -4.93 7.14 9.86
N LEU A 349 -5.87 6.78 8.99
CA LEU A 349 -5.61 6.08 7.73
C LEU A 349 -5.92 7.03 6.56
N ALA A 350 -4.96 7.22 5.65
CA ALA A 350 -5.20 7.93 4.39
C ALA A 350 -5.21 6.95 3.22
N VAL A 351 -6.26 7.01 2.40
CA VAL A 351 -6.51 6.06 1.31
C VAL A 351 -6.62 6.82 0.01
N LEU A 352 -5.80 6.42 -0.95
CA LEU A 352 -5.86 6.94 -2.30
C LEU A 352 -6.89 6.13 -3.10
N SER A 353 -7.93 6.80 -3.58
CA SER A 353 -9.00 6.29 -4.45
C SER A 353 -9.08 7.08 -5.75
#